data_AF-A0A2M7NDD0-F1
#
_entry.id   AF-A0A2M7NDD0-F1
#
_cell.length_a   1.000
_cell.length_b   1.000
_cell.length_c   1.000
_cell.angle_alpha   90.00
_cell.angle_beta   90.00
_cell.angle_gamma   90.00
#
_symmetry.space_group_name_H-M   'P 1'
#
loop_
_entity.id
_entity.type
_entity.pdbx_description
1 polymer ?
#
loop_
_entity_poly.entity_id
_entity_poly.type
_entity_poly.pdbx_seq_one_letter_code
_entity_poly.pdbx_strand_id
1 'polypeptide(L)'
;MKYRTYFTPTFSQETEDYIYFEYGCATDCGGVLAFSKNNYTFDTFNRIIELDLNLDLLVLMTDNASHVQTEYFEFEIIDLARKKNYLVSFENICRGVYMQNCIKEVIFSKQESIVKLLLSDKEWTKETEQIRIIKLE
;
A
#
# COMPACT_ATOMS: atom_id res chain seq x y z
N MET A 1 9.46 -17.28 -20.71
CA MET A 1 9.86 -17.61 -19.32
C MET A 1 9.82 -16.41 -18.36
N LYS A 2 10.14 -15.16 -18.78
CA LYS A 2 10.20 -13.98 -17.89
C LYS A 2 8.93 -13.62 -17.08
N TYR A 3 7.71 -13.92 -17.57
CA TYR A 3 6.48 -13.56 -16.85
C TYR A 3 6.10 -14.52 -15.72
N ARG A 4 6.62 -15.75 -15.69
CA ARG A 4 6.26 -16.72 -14.63
C ARG A 4 6.99 -16.45 -13.32
N THR A 5 8.22 -15.95 -13.40
CA THR A 5 9.03 -15.59 -12.22
C THR A 5 8.52 -14.33 -11.53
N TYR A 6 7.82 -13.46 -12.26
CA TYR A 6 7.18 -12.27 -11.70
C TYR A 6 6.22 -12.61 -10.55
N PHE A 7 5.48 -13.73 -10.67
CA PHE A 7 4.55 -14.18 -9.61
C PHE A 7 5.23 -15.05 -8.53
N THR A 8 6.54 -15.30 -8.64
CA THR A 8 7.26 -16.15 -7.69
C THR A 8 7.85 -15.27 -6.58
N PRO A 9 7.50 -15.49 -5.30
CA PRO A 9 8.12 -14.80 -4.18
C PRO A 9 9.64 -14.88 -4.24
N THR A 10 10.27 -13.71 -4.25
CA THR A 10 11.72 -13.55 -4.24
C THR A 10 12.11 -12.88 -2.94
N PHE A 11 13.10 -13.42 -2.25
CA PHE A 11 13.62 -12.81 -1.03
C PHE A 11 14.01 -11.36 -1.28
N SER A 12 13.50 -10.45 -0.44
CA SER A 12 13.80 -9.02 -0.50
C SER A 12 14.72 -8.64 0.66
N GLN A 13 14.28 -8.87 1.90
CA GLN A 13 15.01 -8.46 3.11
C GLN A 13 14.67 -9.36 4.31
N GLU A 14 15.55 -9.37 5.29
CA GLU A 14 15.32 -9.95 6.62
C GLU A 14 15.58 -8.87 7.69
N THR A 15 14.64 -8.69 8.61
CA THR A 15 14.76 -7.82 9.80
C THR A 15 14.84 -8.67 11.06
N GLU A 16 14.86 -8.05 12.24
CA GLU A 16 14.82 -8.81 13.50
C GLU A 16 13.54 -9.64 13.62
N ASP A 17 12.41 -9.09 13.20
CA ASP A 17 11.08 -9.68 13.40
C ASP A 17 10.54 -10.43 12.17
N TYR A 18 10.99 -10.09 10.96
CA TYR A 18 10.39 -10.59 9.72
C TYR A 18 11.40 -11.05 8.65
N ILE A 19 10.93 -11.92 7.75
CA ILE A 19 11.58 -12.23 6.47
C ILE A 19 10.60 -11.86 5.36
N TYR A 20 11.02 -11.00 4.44
CA TYR A 20 10.19 -10.44 3.40
C TYR A 20 10.50 -11.06 2.03
N PHE A 21 9.43 -11.37 1.31
CA PHE A 21 9.50 -11.79 -0.08
C PHE A 21 8.61 -10.89 -0.92
N GLU A 22 9.14 -10.36 -2.00
CA GLU A 22 8.39 -9.56 -2.97
C GLU A 22 8.00 -10.42 -4.17
N TYR A 23 6.81 -10.16 -4.70
CA TYR A 23 6.30 -10.79 -5.91
C TYR A 23 5.30 -9.87 -6.59
N GLY A 24 5.00 -10.15 -7.84
CA GLY A 24 3.88 -9.55 -8.54
C GLY A 24 2.59 -10.30 -8.27
N CYS A 25 1.49 -9.60 -7.98
CA CYS A 25 0.18 -10.21 -7.77
C CYS A 25 -0.73 -10.19 -9.02
N ALA A 26 -0.45 -9.32 -9.99
CA ALA A 26 -1.12 -9.18 -11.29
C ALA A 26 -0.25 -8.31 -12.22
N THR A 27 -0.69 -8.07 -13.45
CA THR A 27 0.04 -7.29 -14.47
C THR A 27 0.55 -5.92 -14.02
N ASP A 28 -0.04 -5.35 -12.99
CA ASP A 28 0.12 -3.98 -12.52
C ASP A 28 0.23 -3.87 -10.98
N CYS A 29 0.31 -4.98 -10.23
CA CYS A 29 0.37 -4.91 -8.77
C CYS A 29 1.55 -5.70 -8.18
N GLY A 30 2.17 -5.09 -7.16
CA GLY A 30 3.14 -5.73 -6.28
C GLY A 30 2.49 -6.32 -5.03
N GLY A 31 3.10 -7.38 -4.51
CA GLY A 31 2.73 -8.05 -3.28
C GLY A 31 3.95 -8.33 -2.43
N VAL A 32 3.73 -8.36 -1.12
CA VAL A 32 4.73 -8.71 -0.11
C VAL A 32 4.20 -9.88 0.70
N LEU A 33 5.03 -10.90 0.84
CA LEU A 33 4.83 -12.00 1.78
C LEU A 33 5.79 -11.76 2.95
N ALA A 34 5.25 -11.52 4.14
CA ALA A 34 6.01 -11.29 5.35
C ALA A 34 5.92 -12.52 6.25
N PHE A 35 7.04 -13.20 6.48
CA PHE A 35 7.14 -14.26 7.47
C PHE A 35 7.52 -13.67 8.80
N SER A 36 6.64 -13.77 9.81
CA SER A 36 6.97 -13.34 11.16
C SER A 36 7.74 -14.45 11.90
N LYS A 37 8.93 -14.11 12.40
CA LYS A 37 9.80 -15.04 13.13
C LYS A 37 9.30 -15.34 14.54
N ASN A 38 8.50 -14.43 15.10
CA ASN A 38 8.01 -14.53 16.48
C ASN A 38 6.89 -15.57 16.62
N ASN A 39 5.98 -15.62 15.66
CA ASN A 39 4.83 -16.54 15.66
C ASN A 39 4.90 -17.63 14.57
N TYR A 40 5.92 -17.59 13.71
CA TYR A 40 6.13 -18.51 12.59
C TYR A 40 4.96 -18.55 11.60
N THR A 41 4.31 -17.40 11.35
CA THR A 41 3.23 -17.26 10.37
C THR A 41 3.63 -16.41 9.17
N PHE A 42 2.89 -16.59 8.08
CA PHE A 42 3.01 -15.76 6.89
C PHE A 42 1.80 -14.84 6.77
N ASP A 43 2.06 -13.55 6.64
CA ASP A 43 1.08 -12.55 6.25
C ASP A 43 1.31 -12.16 4.80
N THR A 44 0.23 -12.05 4.04
CA THR A 44 0.29 -11.75 2.60
C THR A 44 -0.40 -10.41 2.34
N PHE A 45 0.36 -9.48 1.79
CA PHE A 45 -0.12 -8.15 1.40
C PHE A 45 -0.08 -8.04 -0.11
N ASN A 46 -1.18 -7.60 -0.71
CA ASN A 46 -1.31 -7.40 -2.15
C ASN A 46 -1.53 -5.91 -2.44
N ARG A 47 -1.30 -5.50 -3.69
CA ARG A 47 -1.51 -4.13 -4.15
C ARG A 47 -0.73 -3.10 -3.33
N ILE A 48 0.51 -3.47 -3.01
CA ILE A 48 1.47 -2.58 -2.38
C ILE A 48 1.77 -1.42 -3.33
N ILE A 49 1.69 -0.21 -2.79
CA ILE A 49 1.96 1.05 -3.48
C ILE A 49 3.36 1.53 -3.12
N GLU A 50 3.69 1.49 -1.84
CA GLU A 50 5.00 1.86 -1.30
C GLU A 50 5.32 0.98 -0.10
N LEU A 51 6.60 0.70 0.12
CA LEU A 51 7.07 -0.10 1.25
C LEU A 51 8.41 0.42 1.80
N ASP A 52 8.57 0.38 3.11
CA ASP A 52 9.85 0.57 3.79
C ASP A 52 10.07 -0.57 4.79
N LEU A 53 10.86 -1.56 4.37
CA LEU A 53 11.18 -2.76 5.15
C LEU A 53 12.12 -2.47 6.31
N ASN A 54 12.74 -1.29 6.41
CA ASN A 54 13.52 -0.92 7.59
C ASN A 54 12.64 -0.34 8.70
N LEU A 55 11.47 0.19 8.32
CA LEU A 55 10.46 0.71 9.25
C LEU A 55 9.30 -0.26 9.45
N ASP A 56 9.29 -1.39 8.72
CA ASP A 56 8.20 -2.36 8.69
C ASP A 56 6.85 -1.73 8.31
N LEU A 57 6.88 -0.75 7.40
CA LEU A 57 5.72 0.02 6.94
C LEU A 57 5.36 -0.29 5.50
N LEU A 58 4.06 -0.43 5.24
CA LEU A 58 3.52 -0.63 3.89
C LEU A 58 2.34 0.31 3.64
N VAL A 59 2.21 0.81 2.42
CA VAL A 59 0.97 1.43 1.92
C VAL A 59 0.38 0.50 0.86
N LEU A 60 -0.91 0.17 1.00
CA LEU A 60 -1.61 -0.69 0.05
C LEU A 60 -3.00 -0.16 -0.29
N MET A 61 -3.47 -0.48 -1.50
CA MET A 61 -4.85 -0.22 -1.90
C MET A 61 -5.80 -1.23 -1.26
N THR A 62 -6.92 -0.78 -0.70
CA THR A 62 -7.94 -1.70 -0.18
C THR A 62 -8.73 -2.34 -1.32
N ASP A 63 -9.33 -3.50 -1.07
CA ASP A 63 -10.20 -4.16 -2.06
C ASP A 63 -11.43 -3.31 -2.37
N ASN A 64 -11.97 -2.60 -1.37
CA ASN A 64 -13.09 -1.68 -1.53
C ASN A 64 -12.82 -0.59 -2.56
N ALA A 65 -11.61 -0.01 -2.53
CA ALA A 65 -11.22 1.01 -3.49
C ALA A 65 -11.32 0.47 -4.92
N SER A 66 -10.92 -0.78 -5.18
CA SER A 66 -10.97 -1.35 -6.53
C SER A 66 -12.38 -1.64 -7.05
N HIS A 67 -13.33 -1.90 -6.17
CA HIS A 67 -14.71 -2.27 -6.53
C HIS A 67 -15.66 -1.08 -6.58
N VAL A 68 -15.37 0.01 -5.87
CA VAL A 68 -16.27 1.17 -5.71
C VAL A 68 -15.58 2.46 -6.14
N GLN A 69 -15.01 2.44 -7.35
CA GLN A 69 -14.18 3.54 -7.90
C GLN A 69 -14.90 4.88 -8.04
N THR A 70 -16.22 4.89 -7.91
CA THR A 70 -17.08 6.06 -8.14
C THR A 70 -17.56 6.74 -6.86
N GLU A 71 -17.37 6.14 -5.68
CA GLU A 71 -17.96 6.67 -4.45
C GLU A 71 -16.95 7.28 -3.47
N TYR A 72 -15.79 6.65 -3.31
CA TYR A 72 -14.73 7.10 -2.42
C TYR A 72 -13.38 6.48 -2.83
N PHE A 73 -12.29 7.09 -2.38
CA PHE A 73 -10.95 6.54 -2.50
C PHE A 73 -10.45 6.11 -1.14
N GLU A 74 -9.82 4.94 -1.06
CA GLU A 74 -9.34 4.37 0.20
C GLU A 74 -8.01 3.65 0.02
N PHE A 75 -7.14 3.79 1.01
CA PHE A 75 -5.92 3.01 1.13
C PHE A 75 -5.65 2.72 2.60
N GLU A 76 -4.73 1.79 2.86
CA GLU A 76 -4.34 1.40 4.21
C GLU A 76 -2.83 1.55 4.38
N ILE A 77 -2.42 2.01 5.55
CA ILE A 77 -1.03 1.94 6.01
C ILE A 77 -0.93 0.80 7.02
N ILE A 78 -0.05 -0.16 6.77
CA ILE A 78 0.22 -1.28 7.66
C ILE A 78 1.53 -1.02 8.38
N ASP A 79 1.49 -1.05 9.71
CA ASP A 79 2.66 -1.03 10.59
C ASP A 79 2.83 -2.41 11.23
N LEU A 80 3.74 -3.21 10.68
CA LEU A 80 3.96 -4.58 11.13
C LEU A 80 4.74 -4.63 12.44
N ALA A 81 5.57 -3.62 12.73
CA ALA A 81 6.30 -3.51 13.99
C ALA A 81 5.32 -3.28 15.16
N ARG A 82 4.32 -2.41 14.98
CA ARG A 82 3.28 -2.13 15.97
C ARG A 82 2.05 -3.04 15.86
N LYS A 83 1.96 -3.86 14.81
CA LYS A 83 0.79 -4.68 14.46
C LYS A 83 -0.49 -3.86 14.36
N LYS A 84 -0.40 -2.71 13.68
CA LYS A 84 -1.48 -1.74 13.58
C LYS A 84 -1.72 -1.35 12.13
N ASN A 85 -2.99 -1.16 11.82
CA ASN A 85 -3.44 -0.76 10.51
C ASN A 85 -4.12 0.61 10.59
N TYR A 86 -3.87 1.46 9.61
CA TYR A 86 -4.44 2.80 9.51
C TYR A 86 -5.17 2.94 8.19
N LEU A 87 -6.51 2.84 8.25
CA LEU A 87 -7.39 3.06 7.10
C LEU A 87 -7.54 4.55 6.82
N VAL A 88 -7.35 4.96 5.57
CA VAL A 88 -7.47 6.36 5.13
C VAL A 88 -8.44 6.43 3.97
N SER A 89 -9.57 7.12 4.17
CA SER A 89 -10.63 7.24 3.18
C SER A 89 -10.88 8.70 2.80
N PHE A 90 -11.31 8.94 1.56
CA PHE A 90 -11.61 10.25 0.99
C PHE A 90 -12.94 10.18 0.25
N GLU A 91 -13.75 11.24 0.34
CA GLU A 91 -14.97 11.35 -0.48
C GLU A 91 -14.66 11.57 -1.97
N ASN A 92 -13.47 12.10 -2.27
CA ASN A 92 -12.94 12.19 -3.63
C ASN A 92 -12.54 10.81 -4.15
N ILE A 93 -12.45 10.68 -5.46
CA ILE A 93 -12.18 9.42 -6.15
C ILE A 93 -10.88 9.49 -6.95
N CYS A 94 -10.36 8.32 -7.31
CA CYS A 94 -9.20 8.22 -8.18
C CYS A 94 -9.63 8.06 -9.64
N ARG A 95 -9.17 8.96 -10.51
CA ARG A 95 -9.44 8.92 -11.96
C ARG A 95 -8.43 8.07 -12.75
N GLY A 96 -7.33 7.66 -12.11
CA GLY A 96 -6.30 6.85 -12.76
C GLY A 96 -6.83 5.49 -13.20
N VAL A 97 -6.46 5.07 -14.42
CA VAL A 97 -6.72 3.69 -14.91
C VAL A 97 -6.22 2.65 -13.91
N TYR A 98 -5.11 2.97 -13.24
CA TYR A 98 -4.56 2.23 -12.12
C TYR A 98 -4.68 3.09 -10.86
N MET A 99 -5.42 2.61 -9.86
CA MET A 99 -5.78 3.42 -8.69
C MET A 99 -4.57 3.85 -7.86
N GLN A 100 -3.55 3.01 -7.83
CA GLN A 100 -2.25 3.32 -7.21
C GLN A 100 -1.63 4.61 -7.75
N ASN A 101 -1.91 5.01 -9.00
CA ASN A 101 -1.36 6.23 -9.60
C ASN A 101 -1.92 7.52 -8.99
N CYS A 102 -2.99 7.44 -8.20
CA CYS A 102 -3.51 8.59 -7.47
C CYS A 102 -2.71 8.90 -6.20
N ILE A 103 -1.93 7.96 -5.70
CA ILE A 103 -0.89 8.22 -4.70
C ILE A 103 0.37 8.60 -5.45
N LYS A 104 0.83 9.84 -5.26
CA LYS A 104 1.97 10.41 -5.99
C LYS A 104 3.29 10.22 -5.25
N GLU A 105 3.22 10.27 -3.93
CA GLU A 105 4.38 10.18 -3.06
C GLU A 105 3.94 9.67 -1.69
N VAL A 106 4.78 8.80 -1.12
CA VAL A 106 4.66 8.34 0.26
C VAL A 106 6.02 8.58 0.92
N ILE A 107 6.01 9.22 2.08
CA ILE A 107 7.20 9.46 2.90
C ILE A 107 6.97 8.81 4.24
N PHE A 108 7.78 7.81 4.57
CA PHE A 108 7.73 7.12 5.84
C PHE A 108 8.66 7.73 6.88
N SER A 109 8.23 7.70 8.14
CA SER A 109 9.05 7.95 9.31
C SER A 109 8.57 7.09 10.47
N LYS A 110 9.33 7.06 11.58
CA LYS A 110 8.93 6.28 12.76
C LYS A 110 7.65 6.80 13.44
N GLN A 111 7.38 8.10 13.35
CA GLN A 111 6.24 8.73 14.04
C GLN A 111 5.05 9.01 13.13
N GLU A 112 5.28 9.14 11.82
CA GLU A 112 4.23 9.49 10.87
C GLU A 112 4.53 9.01 9.46
N SER A 113 3.45 8.84 8.69
CA SER A 113 3.51 8.66 7.24
C SER A 113 2.84 9.85 6.56
N ILE A 114 3.50 10.41 5.55
CA ILE A 114 2.95 11.48 4.72
C ILE A 114 2.60 10.90 3.36
N VAL A 115 1.35 11.05 2.94
CA VAL A 115 0.88 10.58 1.64
C VAL A 115 0.38 11.77 0.84
N LYS A 116 0.95 12.00 -0.34
CA LYS A 116 0.49 12.99 -1.30
C LYS A 116 -0.31 12.32 -2.39
N LEU A 117 -1.48 12.88 -2.69
CA LEU A 117 -2.47 12.30 -3.60
C LEU A 117 -2.94 13.32 -4.62
N LEU A 118 -3.39 12.83 -5.78
CA LEU A 118 -4.16 13.59 -6.76
C LEU A 118 -5.51 12.88 -6.95
N LEU A 119 -6.59 13.50 -6.46
CA LEU A 119 -7.94 12.92 -6.49
C LEU A 119 -8.90 13.84 -7.23
N SER A 120 -9.95 13.28 -7.82
CA SER A 120 -11.01 14.02 -8.49
C SER A 120 -12.27 14.13 -7.62
N ASP A 121 -13.06 15.16 -7.85
CA ASP A 121 -14.48 15.14 -7.49
C ASP A 121 -15.24 14.01 -8.19
N LYS A 122 -16.43 13.66 -7.66
CA LYS A 122 -17.25 12.55 -8.19
C LYS A 122 -17.77 12.81 -9.60
N GLU A 123 -17.88 14.07 -10.01
CA GLU A 123 -18.33 14.48 -11.35
C GLU A 123 -17.18 14.54 -12.38
N TRP A 124 -15.95 14.29 -11.95
CA TRP A 124 -14.74 14.27 -12.78
C TRP A 124 -14.42 15.61 -13.44
N THR A 125 -14.89 16.69 -12.84
CA THR A 125 -14.72 18.05 -13.36
C THR A 125 -13.41 18.68 -12.89
N LYS A 126 -12.89 18.23 -11.74
CA LYS A 126 -11.74 18.85 -11.09
C LYS A 126 -10.89 17.85 -10.31
N GLU A 127 -9.60 17.86 -10.61
CA GLU A 127 -8.57 17.21 -9.79
C GLU A 127 -8.02 18.16 -8.72
N THR A 128 -7.72 17.61 -7.55
CA THR A 128 -7.20 18.33 -6.40
C THR A 128 -6.09 17.52 -5.76
N GLU A 129 -4.95 18.18 -5.54
CA GLU A 129 -3.88 17.62 -4.73
C GLU A 129 -4.27 17.61 -3.26
N GLN A 130 -4.06 16.49 -2.60
CA GLN A 130 -4.32 16.33 -1.17
C GLN A 130 -3.09 15.76 -0.48
N ILE A 131 -2.88 16.19 0.76
CA ILE A 131 -1.85 15.63 1.63
C ILE A 131 -2.56 15.07 2.87
N ARG A 132 -2.16 13.86 3.28
CA ARG A 132 -2.53 13.28 4.57
C ARG A 132 -1.27 12.98 5.36
N ILE A 133 -1.31 13.36 6.63
CA ILE A 133 -0.31 13.01 7.62
C ILE A 133 -0.99 12.03 8.58
N ILE A 134 -0.48 10.81 8.65
CA ILE A 134 -1.00 9.75 9.51
C ILE A 134 -0.03 9.60 10.66
N LYS A 135 -0.48 9.84 11.89
CA LYS A 135 0.33 9.64 13.09
C LYS A 135 0.39 8.15 13.44
N LEU A 136 1.60 7.62 13.55
CA LEU A 136 1.89 6.24 13.88
C LEU A 136 2.10 6.12 15.40
N GLU A 137 1.00 6.20 16.13
CA GLU A 137 0.94 5.97 17.59
C GLU A 137 0.65 4.51 17.91
#